data_AF-A0A3M0W2K5-F1
#
_entry.id   AF-A0A3M0W2K5-F1
#
_cell.length_a   1.000
_cell.length_b   1.000
_cell.length_c   1.000
_cell.angle_alpha   90.00
_cell.angle_beta   90.00
_cell.angle_gamma   90.00
#
_symmetry.space_group_name_H-M   'P 1'
#
loop_
_entity.id
_entity.type
_entity.pdbx_description
1 polymer ?
#
loop_
_entity_poly.entity_id
_entity_poly.type
_entity_poly.pdbx_seq_one_letter_code
_entity_poly.pdbx_strand_id
1 'polypeptide(L)'
;MVYPSFPLTAEVLSYRAPEPPLKPFKPPKDRAFFADPQKTSLLSAAKAVKDLTPFVGTELEGIQLSQLTDAQKDELALLVAERGVVTLRQQDLTLEQQYALSDYWGITVIQTKSILAMSLFLVEMKSYGGDYHGDHSFEVNPPSYTILRFVRHPPTGGDTLFTSQANLYDSLSPTLKKALSGLTAVHSSEQAYALSVAQGGKPLRGPIRTEHPLIRTHPVTRKQLLNYNPQFVIHIPALTGVESKHVTELLREHLHTADDFTVRWKWEPNSIAIWDNRSVVHRAIPGGYDPRSREATRTAVFGEVPFYEGPSQNEPQVDEKEKQEEIFDGYFGRYDEGKDGEITEGLAPKSSTAAEVEPIVVN
;
A
#
# COMPACT_ATOMS: atom_id res chain seq x y z
N MET A 1 -17.82 -5.89 -9.56
CA MET A 1 -18.39 -6.47 -8.31
C MET A 1 -19.34 -5.43 -7.68
N VAL A 2 -20.63 -5.76 -7.47
CA VAL A 2 -21.58 -4.84 -6.81
C VAL A 2 -21.29 -4.91 -5.32
N TYR A 3 -20.74 -3.84 -4.72
CA TYR A 3 -20.64 -3.76 -3.27
C TYR A 3 -22.03 -3.97 -2.67
N PRO A 4 -22.21 -4.87 -1.69
CA PRO A 4 -23.52 -5.09 -1.08
C PRO A 4 -24.05 -3.73 -0.60
N SER A 5 -25.30 -3.42 -0.95
CA SER A 5 -25.95 -2.19 -0.49
C SER A 5 -25.96 -2.19 1.04
N PHE A 6 -25.14 -1.32 1.63
CA PHE A 6 -25.06 -1.17 3.08
C PHE A 6 -26.39 -0.62 3.61
N PRO A 7 -26.92 -1.13 4.72
CA PRO A 7 -28.15 -0.60 5.27
C PRO A 7 -27.87 0.81 5.82
N LEU A 8 -28.38 1.83 5.14
CA LEU A 8 -28.50 3.19 5.69
C LEU A 8 -29.53 3.15 6.83
N THR A 9 -29.10 2.72 8.01
CA THR A 9 -29.97 2.63 9.19
C THR A 9 -30.39 4.02 9.67
N ALA A 10 -31.48 4.10 10.43
CA ALA A 10 -31.90 5.36 11.06
C ALA A 10 -30.79 5.96 11.95
N GLU A 11 -29.96 5.11 12.58
CA GLU A 11 -28.80 5.51 13.35
C GLU A 11 -27.72 6.17 12.48
N VAL A 12 -27.36 5.56 11.34
CA VAL A 12 -26.40 6.14 10.38
C VAL A 12 -26.87 7.51 9.88
N LEU A 13 -28.16 7.64 9.55
CA LEU A 13 -28.72 8.89 9.02
C LEU A 13 -28.86 9.99 10.09
N SER A 14 -29.03 9.62 11.36
CA SER A 14 -29.19 10.56 12.47
C SER A 14 -27.89 10.93 13.17
N TYR A 15 -26.83 10.12 13.05
CA TYR A 15 -25.53 10.42 13.67
C TYR A 15 -24.94 11.73 13.12
N ARG A 16 -24.33 12.50 14.02
CA ARG A 16 -23.66 13.77 13.73
C ARG A 16 -22.25 13.70 14.29
N ALA A 17 -21.28 13.60 13.39
CA ALA A 17 -19.88 13.59 13.76
C ALA A 17 -19.49 14.95 14.38
N PRO A 18 -18.68 14.96 15.45
CA PRO A 18 -18.35 16.17 16.20
C PRO A 18 -17.38 17.11 15.47
N GLU A 19 -16.55 16.60 14.56
CA GLU A 19 -15.55 17.39 13.84
C GLU A 19 -15.99 17.70 12.40
N PRO A 20 -15.71 18.91 11.89
CA PRO A 20 -15.88 19.23 10.49
C PRO A 20 -14.86 18.46 9.61
N PRO A 21 -15.11 18.36 8.29
CA PRO A 21 -14.09 17.91 7.35
C PRO A 21 -12.80 18.72 7.49
N LEU A 22 -11.65 18.04 7.32
CA LEU A 22 -10.35 18.71 7.29
C LEU A 22 -10.30 19.71 6.13
N LYS A 23 -9.78 20.91 6.41
CA LYS A 23 -9.38 21.85 5.37
C LYS A 23 -7.95 21.52 4.92
N PRO A 24 -7.62 21.70 3.63
CA PRO A 24 -6.27 21.46 3.16
C PRO A 24 -5.28 22.33 3.91
N PHE A 25 -4.15 21.75 4.29
CA PHE A 25 -3.04 22.47 4.90
C PHE A 25 -1.69 21.96 4.36
N LYS A 26 -0.65 22.75 4.58
CA LYS A 26 0.72 22.37 4.24
C LYS A 26 1.38 21.76 5.48
N PRO A 27 1.71 20.45 5.49
CA PRO A 27 2.45 19.87 6.61
C PRO A 27 3.89 20.42 6.66
N PRO A 28 4.61 20.22 7.78
CA PRO A 28 6.05 20.44 7.85
C PRO A 28 6.80 19.69 6.74
N LYS A 29 8.02 20.13 6.43
CA LYS A 29 8.87 19.46 5.45
C LYS A 29 9.15 18.03 5.93
N ASP A 30 8.97 17.05 5.04
CA ASP A 30 9.18 15.64 5.33
C ASP A 30 10.61 15.39 5.86
N ARG A 31 10.71 14.59 6.93
CA ARG A 31 11.98 14.30 7.60
C ARG A 31 12.97 13.55 6.71
N ALA A 32 12.50 12.82 5.70
CA ALA A 32 13.36 12.16 4.72
C ALA A 32 14.28 13.14 3.96
N PHE A 33 13.93 14.43 3.86
CA PHE A 33 14.78 15.45 3.23
C PHE A 33 16.00 15.89 4.07
N PHE A 34 16.06 15.49 5.33
CA PHE A 34 17.16 15.80 6.24
C PHE A 34 18.11 14.60 6.43
N ALA A 35 17.78 13.45 5.84
CA ALA A 35 18.58 12.24 5.88
C ALA A 35 19.88 12.36 5.05
N ASP A 36 20.90 11.63 5.47
CA ASP A 36 21.98 11.21 4.56
C ASP A 36 21.37 10.29 3.48
N PRO A 37 21.53 10.58 2.17
CA PRO A 37 21.07 9.69 1.11
C PRO A 37 21.59 8.25 1.24
N GLN A 38 22.82 8.08 1.77
CA GLN A 38 23.43 6.76 1.99
C GLN A 38 22.94 6.07 3.26
N LYS A 39 22.20 6.78 4.11
CA LYS A 39 21.62 6.27 5.36
C LYS A 39 22.68 5.66 6.28
N THR A 40 23.87 6.26 6.29
CA THR A 40 25.06 5.66 6.90
C THR A 40 24.88 5.47 8.41
N SER A 41 24.23 6.41 9.11
CA SER A 41 24.06 6.34 10.57
C SER A 41 23.11 5.21 11.01
N LEU A 42 22.06 4.96 10.24
CA LEU A 42 21.05 3.94 10.49
C LEU A 42 21.57 2.56 10.08
N LEU A 43 22.10 2.44 8.85
CA LEU A 43 22.50 1.15 8.30
C LEU A 43 23.74 0.59 9.01
N SER A 44 24.68 1.44 9.43
CA SER A 44 25.85 0.98 10.22
C SER A 44 25.50 0.56 11.65
N ALA A 45 24.38 1.05 12.20
CA ALA A 45 23.89 0.65 13.51
C ALA A 45 23.11 -0.68 13.47
N ALA A 46 22.62 -1.08 12.29
CA ALA A 46 21.92 -2.34 12.11
C ALA A 46 22.90 -3.53 12.10
N LYS A 47 22.53 -4.60 12.81
CA LYS A 47 23.23 -5.88 12.75
C LYS A 47 23.06 -6.53 11.37
N ALA A 48 21.88 -6.40 10.78
CA ALA A 48 21.58 -6.85 9.43
C ALA A 48 20.49 -6.00 8.80
N VAL A 49 20.55 -5.89 7.47
CA VAL A 49 19.57 -5.22 6.62
C VAL A 49 19.16 -6.23 5.57
N LYS A 50 17.88 -6.60 5.53
CA LYS A 50 17.37 -7.66 4.67
C LYS A 50 16.21 -7.13 3.84
N ASP A 51 16.38 -7.05 2.53
CA ASP A 51 15.24 -6.78 1.66
C ASP A 51 14.29 -7.99 1.65
N LEU A 52 13.01 -7.74 1.94
CA LEU A 52 12.00 -8.79 2.05
C LEU A 52 11.58 -9.29 0.66
N THR A 53 11.50 -8.38 -0.30
CA THR A 53 11.34 -8.68 -1.73
C THR A 53 12.18 -7.69 -2.55
N PRO A 54 12.40 -7.92 -3.86
CA PRO A 54 13.20 -7.01 -4.68
C PRO A 54 12.66 -5.57 -4.68
N PHE A 55 11.34 -5.39 -4.68
CA PHE A 55 10.72 -4.09 -4.94
C PHE A 55 10.11 -3.41 -3.72
N VAL A 56 9.79 -4.16 -2.66
CA VAL A 56 9.13 -3.60 -1.47
C VAL A 56 9.59 -4.32 -0.21
N GLY A 57 9.71 -3.57 0.88
CA GLY A 57 9.99 -4.15 2.18
C GLY A 57 11.48 -4.31 2.48
N THR A 58 11.88 -3.84 3.66
CA THR A 58 13.19 -4.10 4.25
C THR A 58 13.00 -4.41 5.74
N GLU A 59 13.67 -5.44 6.24
CA GLU A 59 13.76 -5.75 7.67
C GLU A 59 15.09 -5.25 8.22
N LEU A 60 15.02 -4.50 9.32
CA LEU A 60 16.20 -4.04 10.07
C LEU A 60 16.33 -4.85 11.35
N GLU A 61 17.50 -5.49 11.53
CA GLU A 61 17.82 -6.28 12.72
C GLU A 61 18.85 -5.57 13.60
N GLY A 62 18.73 -5.74 14.91
CA GLY A 62 19.72 -5.26 15.88
C GLY A 62 19.61 -3.78 16.27
N ILE A 63 18.60 -3.06 15.78
CA ILE A 63 18.29 -1.69 16.21
C ILE A 63 17.01 -1.66 17.04
N GLN A 64 16.94 -0.70 17.97
CA GLN A 64 15.74 -0.40 18.76
C GLN A 64 15.24 0.99 18.41
N LEU A 65 13.98 1.10 17.98
CA LEU A 65 13.37 2.39 17.62
C LEU A 65 13.39 3.41 18.76
N SER A 66 13.34 2.93 20.01
CA SER A 66 13.42 3.73 21.23
C SER A 66 14.77 4.43 21.44
N GLN A 67 15.83 3.97 20.77
CA GLN A 67 17.21 4.41 20.95
C GLN A 67 17.76 5.18 19.75
N LEU A 68 16.94 5.40 18.70
CA LEU A 68 17.39 6.10 17.52
C LEU A 68 17.74 7.56 17.83
N THR A 69 18.88 7.98 17.30
CA THR A 69 19.24 9.40 17.19
C THR A 69 18.37 10.10 16.14
N ASP A 70 18.33 11.42 16.17
CA ASP A 70 17.56 12.22 15.21
C ASP A 70 18.02 11.99 13.75
N ALA A 71 19.33 11.85 13.52
CA ALA A 71 19.87 11.49 12.20
C ALA A 71 19.34 10.12 11.72
N GLN A 72 19.32 9.12 12.60
CA GLN A 72 18.80 7.79 12.26
C GLN A 72 17.28 7.80 12.03
N LYS A 73 16.52 8.63 12.73
CA LYS A 73 15.07 8.81 12.48
C LYS A 73 14.81 9.43 11.11
N ASP A 74 15.62 10.39 10.69
CA ASP A 74 15.52 11.01 9.36
C ASP A 74 15.88 10.00 8.26
N GLU A 75 16.97 9.27 8.44
CA GLU A 75 17.39 8.21 7.52
C GLU A 75 16.38 7.05 7.45
N LEU A 76 15.71 6.73 8.56
CA LEU A 76 14.62 5.75 8.58
C LEU A 76 13.42 6.24 7.77
N ALA A 77 13.04 7.52 7.88
CA ALA A 77 11.98 8.10 7.05
C ALA A 77 12.31 8.01 5.56
N LEU A 78 13.57 8.24 5.18
CA LEU A 78 14.02 8.08 3.80
C LEU A 78 13.99 6.62 3.34
N LEU A 79 14.47 5.68 4.18
CA LEU A 79 14.41 4.25 3.87
C LEU A 79 12.96 3.78 3.66
N VAL A 80 12.04 4.20 4.51
CA VAL A 80 10.61 3.87 4.40
C VAL A 80 10.02 4.46 3.12
N ALA A 81 10.36 5.70 2.75
CA ALA A 81 9.89 6.31 1.50
C ALA A 81 10.41 5.57 0.25
N GLU A 82 11.64 5.05 0.30
CA GLU A 82 12.26 4.32 -0.83
C GLU A 82 11.78 2.87 -0.95
N ARG A 83 11.59 2.18 0.19
CA ARG A 83 11.27 0.75 0.27
C ARG A 83 9.79 0.46 0.50
N GLY A 84 8.98 1.49 0.71
CA GLY A 84 7.54 1.39 0.96
C GLY A 84 7.20 0.95 2.38
N VAL A 85 7.86 -0.08 2.90
CA VAL A 85 7.70 -0.57 4.28
C VAL A 85 9.04 -1.00 4.87
N VAL A 86 9.28 -0.63 6.13
CA VAL A 86 10.39 -1.13 6.94
C VAL A 86 9.82 -1.87 8.14
N THR A 87 10.36 -3.05 8.43
CA THR A 87 9.90 -3.92 9.51
C THR A 87 11.01 -4.17 10.51
N LEU A 88 10.62 -4.34 11.78
CA LEU A 88 11.52 -4.63 12.87
C LEU A 88 10.87 -5.65 13.81
N ARG A 89 11.68 -6.55 14.36
CA ARG A 89 11.27 -7.52 15.37
C ARG A 89 11.73 -7.08 16.76
N GLN A 90 11.08 -7.64 17.78
CA GLN A 90 11.53 -7.58 19.18
C GLN A 90 11.83 -6.14 19.65
N GLN A 91 10.90 -5.21 19.39
CA GLN A 91 11.04 -3.80 19.73
C GLN A 91 10.53 -3.51 21.15
N ASP A 92 11.28 -2.71 21.91
CA ASP A 92 10.91 -2.25 23.26
C ASP A 92 10.09 -0.94 23.26
N LEU A 93 9.70 -0.45 22.09
CA LEU A 93 9.04 0.84 21.88
C LEU A 93 7.71 0.92 22.65
N THR A 94 7.61 1.86 23.59
CA THR A 94 6.37 2.18 24.30
C THR A 94 5.37 2.93 23.41
N LEU A 95 4.11 3.06 23.85
CA LEU A 95 3.12 3.84 23.12
C LEU A 95 3.52 5.31 23.06
N GLU A 96 4.02 5.86 24.16
CA GLU A 96 4.50 7.24 24.27
C GLU A 96 5.66 7.49 23.31
N GLN A 97 6.61 6.56 23.21
CA GLN A 97 7.72 6.67 22.25
C GLN A 97 7.25 6.50 20.80
N GLN A 98 6.23 5.67 20.53
CA GLN A 98 5.62 5.57 19.20
C GLN A 98 4.97 6.90 18.77
N TYR A 99 4.27 7.58 19.70
CA TYR A 99 3.77 8.94 19.46
C TYR A 99 4.91 9.92 19.25
N ALA A 100 5.95 9.90 20.08
CA ALA A 100 7.10 10.80 19.95
C ALA A 100 7.83 10.65 18.59
N LEU A 101 7.95 9.43 18.06
CA LEU A 101 8.48 9.20 16.72
C LEU A 101 7.57 9.76 15.63
N SER A 102 6.25 9.63 15.79
CA SER A 102 5.26 10.17 14.84
C SER A 102 5.28 11.70 14.85
N ASP A 103 5.34 12.32 16.03
CA ASP A 103 5.43 13.77 16.22
C ASP A 103 6.75 14.34 15.69
N TYR A 104 7.85 13.57 15.77
CA TYR A 104 9.12 13.93 15.18
C TYR A 104 9.05 13.98 13.65
N TRP A 105 8.29 13.07 13.03
CA TRP A 105 8.10 13.02 11.58
C TRP A 105 7.08 14.02 11.02
N GLY A 106 6.17 14.51 11.84
CA GLY A 106 5.23 15.55 11.44
C GLY A 106 4.05 15.69 12.38
N ILE A 107 2.91 16.10 11.82
CA ILE A 107 1.69 16.28 12.61
C ILE A 107 1.03 14.91 12.76
N THR A 108 1.01 14.37 13.98
CA THR A 108 0.35 13.08 14.25
C THR A 108 -1.16 13.19 14.06
N VAL A 109 -1.71 12.26 13.29
CA VAL A 109 -3.15 12.05 13.16
C VAL A 109 -3.66 11.47 14.47
N ILE A 110 -4.58 12.17 15.14
CA ILE A 110 -5.22 11.66 16.35
C ILE A 110 -6.05 10.43 15.97
N GLN A 111 -5.50 9.25 16.20
CA GLN A 111 -6.24 7.99 16.12
C GLN A 111 -6.51 7.49 17.55
N THR A 112 -7.75 7.05 17.80
CA THR A 112 -8.20 6.54 19.09
C THR A 112 -7.38 5.32 19.52
N LYS A 113 -7.07 5.25 20.83
CA LYS A 113 -6.25 4.22 21.46
C LYS A 113 -6.84 2.81 21.24
N SER A 114 -6.01 1.90 20.71
CA SER A 114 -6.18 0.44 20.55
C SER A 114 -6.81 -0.12 19.25
N ILE A 115 -6.09 -1.06 18.63
CA ILE A 115 -6.56 -1.91 17.51
C ILE A 115 -7.40 -3.08 18.01
N LEU A 116 -7.50 -3.33 19.31
CA LEU A 116 -8.37 -4.40 19.83
C LEU A 116 -9.82 -4.23 19.36
N ALA A 117 -10.28 -2.98 19.21
CA ALA A 117 -11.54 -2.69 18.55
C ALA A 117 -11.50 -3.09 17.06
N MET A 118 -10.46 -2.68 16.32
CA MET A 118 -10.30 -2.94 14.87
C MET A 118 -10.11 -4.43 14.52
N SER A 119 -9.55 -5.25 15.42
CA SER A 119 -9.46 -6.72 15.23
C SER A 119 -10.80 -7.42 15.46
N LEU A 120 -11.60 -6.99 16.44
CA LEU A 120 -13.01 -7.43 16.58
C LEU A 120 -13.83 -6.99 15.36
N PHE A 121 -13.63 -5.76 14.87
CA PHE A 121 -14.22 -5.26 13.62
C PHE A 121 -13.87 -6.17 12.43
N LEU A 122 -12.60 -6.57 12.24
CA LEU A 122 -12.16 -7.43 11.13
C LEU A 122 -12.78 -8.85 11.09
N VAL A 123 -13.43 -9.30 12.16
CA VAL A 123 -14.02 -10.66 12.23
C VAL A 123 -15.54 -10.68 12.30
N GLU A 124 -16.18 -9.67 12.89
CA GLU A 124 -17.60 -9.45 12.61
C GLU A 124 -17.80 -8.94 11.17
N MET A 125 -16.87 -8.14 10.66
CA MET A 125 -16.85 -7.72 9.26
C MET A 125 -16.02 -8.68 8.43
N LYS A 126 -16.68 -9.56 7.69
CA LYS A 126 -16.07 -10.35 6.60
C LYS A 126 -15.37 -9.51 5.50
N SER A 127 -15.17 -8.18 5.66
CA SER A 127 -14.69 -7.31 4.57
C SER A 127 -14.04 -5.96 4.95
N TYR A 128 -14.16 -5.41 6.18
CA TYR A 128 -13.66 -4.05 6.45
C TYR A 128 -12.17 -4.04 6.81
N GLY A 129 -11.31 -3.46 5.96
CA GLY A 129 -9.85 -3.57 6.05
C GLY A 129 -9.27 -4.83 5.38
N GLY A 130 -10.13 -5.69 4.82
CA GLY A 130 -9.75 -6.91 4.12
C GLY A 130 -9.33 -6.70 2.66
N ASP A 131 -9.58 -5.51 2.12
CA ASP A 131 -9.19 -5.12 0.77
C ASP A 131 -8.06 -4.09 0.79
N TYR A 132 -7.37 -3.93 -0.34
CA TYR A 132 -6.21 -3.04 -0.43
C TYR A 132 -6.59 -1.57 -0.26
N HIS A 133 -5.80 -0.86 0.55
CA HIS A 133 -5.93 0.58 0.75
C HIS A 133 -4.65 1.20 1.29
N GLY A 134 -4.47 2.48 1.02
CA GLY A 134 -3.70 3.42 1.82
C GLY A 134 -4.63 4.02 2.87
N ASP A 135 -4.13 4.18 4.10
CA ASP A 135 -4.92 4.66 5.23
C ASP A 135 -5.55 6.02 4.89
N HIS A 136 -6.85 6.16 5.13
CA HIS A 136 -7.58 7.43 5.00
C HIS A 136 -7.34 8.20 3.69
N SER A 137 -7.17 7.52 2.55
CA SER A 137 -6.94 8.19 1.25
C SER A 137 -8.10 9.09 0.79
N PHE A 138 -9.26 9.02 1.45
CA PHE A 138 -10.39 9.93 1.28
C PHE A 138 -10.22 11.30 1.94
N GLU A 139 -9.25 11.50 2.83
CA GLU A 139 -8.95 12.80 3.43
C GLU A 139 -8.27 13.74 2.41
N VAL A 140 -8.40 15.06 2.61
CA VAL A 140 -7.74 16.04 1.75
C VAL A 140 -6.21 16.02 1.90
N ASN A 141 -5.74 15.77 3.12
CA ASN A 141 -4.35 15.49 3.46
C ASN A 141 -4.28 14.05 3.99
N PRO A 142 -4.21 13.02 3.13
CA PRO A 142 -4.03 11.65 3.58
C PRO A 142 -2.75 11.50 4.42
N PRO A 143 -2.68 10.54 5.35
CA PRO A 143 -1.47 10.21 6.05
C PRO A 143 -0.29 9.90 5.10
N SER A 144 0.92 10.32 5.48
CA SER A 144 2.18 9.90 4.88
C SER A 144 2.63 8.58 5.53
N TYR A 145 3.27 8.67 6.69
CA TYR A 145 3.79 7.49 7.40
C TYR A 145 2.75 6.89 8.34
N THR A 146 2.80 5.58 8.51
CA THR A 146 2.07 4.87 9.57
C THR A 146 2.98 3.89 10.26
N ILE A 147 2.88 3.87 11.60
CA ILE A 147 3.63 2.98 12.48
C ILE A 147 2.61 2.06 13.13
N LEU A 148 2.79 0.75 12.96
CA LEU A 148 1.95 -0.28 13.57
C LEU A 148 2.81 -1.20 14.42
N ARG A 149 2.54 -1.26 15.72
CA ARG A 149 3.22 -2.13 16.67
C ARG A 149 2.26 -3.18 17.20
N PHE A 150 2.66 -4.45 17.17
CA PHE A 150 1.87 -5.53 17.76
C PHE A 150 2.20 -5.74 19.24
N VAL A 151 1.15 -5.76 20.06
CA VAL A 151 1.21 -6.11 21.48
C VAL A 151 0.93 -7.60 21.66
N ARG A 152 -0.10 -8.12 20.97
CA ARG A 152 -0.45 -9.55 20.94
C ARG A 152 -0.79 -9.97 19.53
N HIS A 153 -0.39 -11.18 19.15
CA HIS A 153 -0.69 -11.74 17.84
C HIS A 153 -1.06 -13.23 17.98
N PRO A 154 -2.04 -13.74 17.20
CA PRO A 154 -2.32 -15.17 17.12
C PRO A 154 -1.10 -15.99 16.67
N PRO A 155 -1.01 -17.29 16.99
CA PRO A 155 0.07 -18.15 16.49
C PRO A 155 0.12 -18.24 14.94
N THR A 156 -1.04 -18.15 14.28
CA THR A 156 -1.21 -18.25 12.82
C THR A 156 -2.27 -17.27 12.33
N GLY A 157 -2.11 -16.75 11.10
CA GLY A 157 -3.04 -15.80 10.50
C GLY A 157 -2.88 -14.37 11.05
N GLY A 158 -3.55 -13.39 10.45
CA GLY A 158 -3.48 -11.99 10.89
C GLY A 158 -2.37 -11.15 10.27
N ASP A 159 -1.64 -11.74 9.32
CA ASP A 159 -0.60 -11.13 8.49
C ASP A 159 -1.10 -9.88 7.75
N THR A 160 -0.15 -9.04 7.31
CA THR A 160 -0.42 -7.87 6.47
C THR A 160 0.31 -7.99 5.14
N LEU A 161 -0.38 -7.72 4.03
CA LEU A 161 0.25 -7.55 2.72
C LEU A 161 0.51 -6.07 2.47
N PHE A 162 1.64 -5.74 1.83
CA PHE A 162 1.96 -4.40 1.32
C PHE A 162 2.39 -4.53 -0.14
N THR A 163 1.79 -3.72 -1.03
CA THR A 163 2.07 -3.73 -2.47
C THR A 163 2.54 -2.36 -2.94
N SER A 164 3.64 -2.34 -3.71
CA SER A 164 4.25 -1.10 -4.24
C SER A 164 3.40 -0.45 -5.34
N GLN A 165 2.88 0.75 -5.08
CA GLN A 165 2.17 1.55 -6.09
C GLN A 165 3.10 2.12 -7.16
N ALA A 166 4.40 2.27 -6.86
CA ALA A 166 5.41 2.67 -7.84
C ALA A 166 5.61 1.58 -8.90
N ASN A 167 5.84 0.34 -8.46
CA ASN A 167 6.08 -0.78 -9.37
C ASN A 167 4.81 -1.17 -10.14
N LEU A 168 3.64 -1.03 -9.52
CA LEU A 168 2.37 -1.13 -10.25
C LEU A 168 2.28 -0.12 -11.38
N TYR A 169 2.68 1.14 -11.17
CA TYR A 169 2.74 2.13 -12.25
C TYR A 169 3.80 1.76 -13.30
N ASP A 170 5.02 1.41 -12.89
CA ASP A 170 6.13 1.11 -13.80
C ASP A 170 5.82 -0.09 -14.71
N SER A 171 5.06 -1.06 -14.22
CA SER A 171 4.63 -2.24 -14.98
C SER A 171 3.49 -2.00 -15.98
N LEU A 172 2.81 -0.84 -15.91
CA LEU A 172 1.81 -0.48 -16.91
C LEU A 172 2.45 -0.25 -18.28
N SER A 173 1.75 -0.62 -19.34
CA SER A 173 2.20 -0.29 -20.70
C SER A 173 2.27 1.23 -20.92
N PRO A 174 3.13 1.73 -21.83
CA PRO A 174 3.18 3.16 -22.17
C PRO A 174 1.81 3.72 -22.57
N THR A 175 0.98 2.91 -23.24
CA THR A 175 -0.39 3.26 -23.61
C THR A 175 -1.27 3.50 -22.38
N LEU A 176 -1.24 2.59 -21.39
CA LEU A 176 -2.01 2.76 -20.15
C LEU A 176 -1.45 3.89 -19.29
N LYS A 177 -0.12 4.03 -19.17
CA LYS A 177 0.51 5.17 -18.49
C LYS A 177 0.01 6.49 -19.07
N LYS A 178 -0.01 6.61 -20.41
CA LYS A 178 -0.52 7.81 -21.11
C LYS A 178 -2.03 8.00 -20.90
N ALA A 179 -2.82 6.94 -20.98
CA ALA A 179 -4.29 7.02 -20.84
C ALA A 179 -4.72 7.41 -19.42
N LEU A 180 -4.00 6.94 -18.40
CA LEU A 180 -4.30 7.21 -16.99
C LEU A 180 -3.67 8.52 -16.49
N SER A 181 -2.64 9.02 -17.18
CA SER A 181 -1.99 10.29 -16.84
C SER A 181 -2.98 11.46 -16.87
N GLY A 182 -3.04 12.20 -15.77
CA GLY A 182 -3.93 13.35 -15.64
C GLY A 182 -5.38 13.01 -15.25
N LEU A 183 -5.75 11.72 -15.19
CA LEU A 183 -7.02 11.32 -14.59
C LEU A 183 -6.97 11.46 -13.07
N THR A 184 -8.15 11.64 -12.48
CA THR A 184 -8.38 11.68 -11.04
C THR A 184 -9.30 10.54 -10.61
N ALA A 185 -9.27 10.18 -9.34
CA ALA A 185 -10.17 9.21 -8.72
C ALA A 185 -10.85 9.85 -7.50
N VAL A 186 -12.13 9.52 -7.29
CA VAL A 186 -12.86 9.96 -6.10
C VAL A 186 -12.75 8.90 -5.02
N HIS A 187 -12.13 9.28 -3.90
CA HIS A 187 -11.98 8.46 -2.70
C HIS A 187 -13.08 8.83 -1.70
N SER A 188 -13.78 7.84 -1.15
CA SER A 188 -14.91 8.07 -0.24
C SER A 188 -14.78 7.31 1.07
N SER A 189 -15.15 7.98 2.18
CA SER A 189 -15.33 7.34 3.48
C SER A 189 -16.77 6.93 3.78
N GLU A 190 -17.73 7.12 2.87
CA GLU A 190 -19.15 6.88 3.13
C GLU A 190 -19.43 5.46 3.63
N GLN A 191 -18.84 4.46 2.96
CA GLN A 191 -18.97 3.07 3.35
C GLN A 191 -18.36 2.81 4.74
N ALA A 192 -17.13 3.30 4.97
CA ALA A 192 -16.44 3.19 6.25
C ALA A 192 -17.21 3.84 7.41
N TYR A 193 -17.73 5.04 7.16
CA TYR A 193 -18.51 5.82 8.12
C TYR A 193 -19.82 5.11 8.47
N ALA A 194 -20.60 4.70 7.45
CA ALA A 194 -21.88 4.03 7.67
C ALA A 194 -21.70 2.72 8.46
N LEU A 195 -20.67 1.93 8.13
CA LEU A 195 -20.34 0.70 8.85
C LEU A 195 -19.95 0.96 10.31
N SER A 196 -19.07 1.94 10.54
CA SER A 196 -18.64 2.31 11.89
C SER A 196 -19.84 2.70 12.76
N VAL A 197 -20.72 3.58 12.27
CA VAL A 197 -21.90 4.03 13.03
C VAL A 197 -22.89 2.89 13.26
N ALA A 198 -23.18 2.08 12.25
CA ALA A 198 -24.13 0.96 12.38
C ALA A 198 -23.70 -0.10 13.42
N GLN A 199 -22.43 -0.08 13.82
CA GLN A 199 -21.85 -0.99 14.82
C GLN A 199 -21.56 -0.28 16.16
N GLY A 200 -22.15 0.90 16.38
CA GLY A 200 -21.98 1.68 17.61
C GLY A 200 -20.64 2.43 17.71
N GLY A 201 -19.86 2.47 16.62
CA GLY A 201 -18.69 3.32 16.48
C GLY A 201 -19.07 4.80 16.50
N LYS A 202 -18.10 5.65 16.87
CA LYS A 202 -18.29 7.10 16.99
C LYS A 202 -17.24 7.81 16.13
N PRO A 203 -17.37 7.77 14.78
CA PRO A 203 -16.40 8.42 13.91
C PRO A 203 -16.36 9.93 14.17
N LEU A 204 -15.16 10.47 14.32
CA LEU A 204 -14.97 11.88 14.67
C LEU A 204 -15.40 12.84 13.55
N ARG A 205 -15.29 12.41 12.28
CA ARG A 205 -15.68 13.19 11.10
C ARG A 205 -16.80 12.51 10.33
N GLY A 206 -17.59 13.35 9.66
CA GLY A 206 -18.65 12.91 8.75
C GLY A 206 -18.07 12.20 7.52
N PRO A 207 -18.94 11.56 6.71
CA PRO A 207 -18.51 10.96 5.46
C PRO A 207 -18.06 12.04 4.48
N ILE A 208 -16.97 11.79 3.77
CA ILE A 208 -16.39 12.71 2.79
C ILE A 208 -16.07 11.99 1.49
N ARG A 209 -16.01 12.79 0.42
CA ARG A 209 -15.49 12.42 -0.88
C ARG A 209 -14.44 13.43 -1.28
N THR A 210 -13.27 12.95 -1.66
CA THR A 210 -12.17 13.79 -2.14
C THR A 210 -11.66 13.24 -3.45
N GLU A 211 -11.38 14.14 -4.39
CA GLU A 211 -10.83 13.82 -5.69
C GLU A 211 -9.31 14.00 -5.64
N HIS A 212 -8.57 12.93 -5.97
CA HIS A 212 -7.11 12.90 -5.98
C HIS A 212 -6.60 12.42 -7.34
N PRO A 213 -5.38 12.79 -7.77
CA PRO A 213 -4.78 12.23 -8.97
C PRO A 213 -4.72 10.70 -8.92
N LEU A 214 -5.12 10.04 -10.01
CA LEU A 214 -5.05 8.59 -10.15
C LEU A 214 -3.60 8.13 -10.30
N ILE A 215 -2.80 8.90 -11.03
CA ILE A 215 -1.33 8.83 -10.96
C ILE A 215 -0.87 10.01 -10.12
N ARG A 216 -0.09 9.74 -9.07
CA ARG A 216 0.49 10.78 -8.20
C ARG A 216 2.00 10.77 -8.27
N THR A 217 2.62 11.91 -7.96
CA THR A 217 4.06 12.03 -7.77
C THR A 217 4.39 11.87 -6.28
N HIS A 218 5.39 11.04 -5.96
CA HIS A 218 5.87 10.92 -4.58
C HIS A 218 6.60 12.21 -4.17
N PRO A 219 6.27 12.85 -3.04
CA PRO A 219 6.87 14.13 -2.64
C PRO A 219 8.39 14.02 -2.41
N VAL A 220 8.84 12.92 -1.80
CA VAL A 220 10.26 12.65 -1.49
C VAL A 220 11.00 12.03 -2.67
N THR A 221 10.63 10.82 -3.08
CA THR A 221 11.35 10.04 -4.12
C THR A 221 11.08 10.50 -5.55
N ARG A 222 10.05 11.32 -5.78
CA ARG A 222 9.61 11.83 -7.09
C ARG A 222 9.17 10.76 -8.10
N LYS A 223 9.11 9.49 -7.68
CA LYS A 223 8.53 8.39 -8.45
C LYS A 223 7.05 8.65 -8.75
N GLN A 224 6.59 8.19 -9.91
CA GLN A 224 5.17 8.14 -10.21
C GLN A 224 4.54 6.89 -9.60
N LEU A 225 3.33 7.03 -9.06
CA LEU A 225 2.65 5.99 -8.30
C LEU A 225 1.22 5.87 -8.82
N LEU A 226 0.75 4.64 -9.01
CA LEU A 226 -0.66 4.35 -9.25
C LEU A 226 -1.41 4.50 -7.93
N ASN A 227 -2.02 5.67 -7.66
CA ASN A 227 -2.73 6.04 -6.43
C ASN A 227 -4.10 5.34 -6.29
N TYR A 228 -4.15 4.04 -6.55
CA TYR A 228 -5.40 3.29 -6.62
C TYR A 228 -5.68 2.56 -5.31
N ASN A 229 -6.75 2.96 -4.63
CA ASN A 229 -7.13 2.48 -3.31
C ASN A 229 -8.50 1.79 -3.39
N PRO A 230 -8.59 0.51 -3.77
CA PRO A 230 -9.85 -0.13 -4.13
C PRO A 230 -10.91 -0.14 -3.02
N GLN A 231 -10.51 -0.09 -1.75
CA GLN A 231 -11.45 0.04 -0.64
C GLN A 231 -12.17 1.40 -0.61
N PHE A 232 -11.56 2.46 -1.14
CA PHE A 232 -12.05 3.84 -1.01
C PHE A 232 -12.40 4.49 -2.36
N VAL A 233 -11.77 4.08 -3.45
CA VAL A 233 -12.06 4.62 -4.80
C VAL A 233 -13.43 4.14 -5.27
N ILE A 234 -14.31 5.10 -5.55
CA ILE A 234 -15.69 4.80 -6.00
C ILE A 234 -15.91 5.01 -7.50
N HIS A 235 -15.19 5.94 -8.14
CA HIS A 235 -15.20 6.15 -9.60
C HIS A 235 -14.09 7.11 -10.06
N ILE A 236 -13.91 7.22 -11.38
CA ILE A 236 -13.05 8.16 -12.09
C ILE A 236 -13.96 9.20 -12.78
N PRO A 237 -14.00 10.47 -12.33
CA PRO A 237 -14.98 11.47 -12.80
C PRO A 237 -14.95 11.76 -14.30
N ALA A 238 -13.76 11.68 -14.91
CA ALA A 238 -13.55 11.99 -16.33
C ALA A 238 -14.06 10.90 -17.28
N LEU A 239 -14.54 9.76 -16.77
CA LEU A 239 -15.01 8.63 -17.57
C LEU A 239 -16.52 8.43 -17.40
N THR A 240 -17.18 7.85 -18.40
CA THR A 240 -18.56 7.39 -18.24
C THR A 240 -18.63 6.31 -17.16
N GLY A 241 -19.83 6.07 -16.60
CA GLY A 241 -19.97 5.06 -15.54
C GLY A 241 -19.51 3.65 -15.93
N VAL A 242 -19.73 3.26 -17.20
CA VAL A 242 -19.30 1.95 -17.72
C VAL A 242 -17.77 1.90 -17.86
N GLU A 243 -17.16 2.92 -18.44
CA GLU A 243 -15.70 3.04 -18.57
C GLU A 243 -15.02 3.07 -17.20
N SER A 244 -15.48 3.92 -16.28
CA SER A 244 -14.94 4.00 -14.93
C SER A 244 -15.01 2.67 -14.21
N LYS A 245 -16.11 1.92 -14.35
CA LYS A 245 -16.25 0.59 -13.76
C LYS A 245 -15.20 -0.37 -14.32
N HIS A 246 -15.08 -0.46 -15.64
CA HIS A 246 -14.14 -1.39 -16.28
C HIS A 246 -12.68 -1.01 -16.03
N VAL A 247 -12.35 0.28 -16.03
CA VAL A 247 -11.00 0.75 -15.70
C VAL A 247 -10.66 0.44 -14.23
N THR A 248 -11.55 0.71 -13.29
CA THR A 248 -11.29 0.38 -11.86
C THR A 248 -11.23 -1.14 -11.62
N GLU A 249 -11.98 -1.95 -12.36
CA GLU A 249 -11.88 -3.42 -12.31
C GLU A 249 -10.53 -3.90 -12.89
N LEU A 250 -10.04 -3.33 -13.99
CA LEU A 250 -8.71 -3.61 -14.54
C LEU A 250 -7.60 -3.25 -13.53
N LEU A 251 -7.65 -2.05 -12.93
CA LEU A 251 -6.66 -1.62 -11.93
C LEU A 251 -6.70 -2.50 -10.67
N ARG A 252 -7.88 -3.00 -10.31
CA ARG A 252 -8.04 -3.96 -9.21
C ARG A 252 -7.38 -5.29 -9.57
N GLU A 253 -7.63 -5.83 -10.75
CA GLU A 253 -6.98 -7.07 -11.19
C GLU A 253 -5.46 -6.93 -11.17
N HIS A 254 -4.94 -5.86 -11.79
CA HIS A 254 -3.51 -5.52 -11.81
C HIS A 254 -2.88 -5.50 -10.40
N LEU A 255 -3.54 -4.85 -9.45
CA LEU A 255 -3.10 -4.80 -8.05
C LEU A 255 -3.17 -6.17 -7.34
N HIS A 256 -4.23 -6.94 -7.56
CA HIS A 256 -4.43 -8.22 -6.87
C HIS A 256 -3.58 -9.36 -7.42
N THR A 257 -3.04 -9.24 -8.64
CA THR A 257 -2.14 -10.22 -9.26
C THR A 257 -0.66 -9.84 -9.16
N ALA A 258 -0.32 -8.72 -8.53
CA ALA A 258 1.05 -8.20 -8.41
C ALA A 258 1.83 -8.82 -7.23
N ASP A 259 1.90 -10.15 -7.17
CA ASP A 259 2.63 -10.87 -6.11
C ASP A 259 4.13 -10.54 -6.12
N ASP A 260 4.68 -10.24 -7.29
CA ASP A 260 6.07 -9.79 -7.49
C ASP A 260 6.36 -8.41 -6.85
N PHE A 261 5.35 -7.54 -6.72
CA PHE A 261 5.46 -6.23 -6.07
C PHE A 261 4.91 -6.21 -4.64
N THR A 262 4.64 -7.39 -4.07
CA THR A 262 3.96 -7.53 -2.79
C THR A 262 4.84 -8.24 -1.75
N VAL A 263 4.87 -7.71 -0.53
CA VAL A 263 5.44 -8.41 0.64
C VAL A 263 4.33 -8.84 1.58
N ARG A 264 4.39 -10.10 2.04
CA ARG A 264 3.55 -10.62 3.12
C ARG A 264 4.32 -10.61 4.43
N TRP A 265 3.89 -9.78 5.37
CA TRP A 265 4.49 -9.70 6.69
C TRP A 265 3.68 -10.51 7.70
N LYS A 266 4.28 -11.61 8.18
CA LYS A 266 3.77 -12.39 9.30
C LYS A 266 4.21 -11.74 10.61
N TRP A 267 3.25 -11.31 11.43
CA TRP A 267 3.57 -10.63 12.68
C TRP A 267 4.08 -11.59 13.77
N GLU A 268 4.83 -11.01 14.70
CA GLU A 268 5.19 -11.61 16.00
C GLU A 268 4.93 -10.55 17.08
N PRO A 269 4.73 -10.94 18.35
CA PRO A 269 4.65 -9.99 19.45
C PRO A 269 5.84 -9.02 19.45
N ASN A 270 5.57 -7.73 19.72
CA ASN A 270 6.56 -6.65 19.69
C ASN A 270 7.23 -6.42 18.32
N SER A 271 6.65 -6.93 17.23
CA SER A 271 7.05 -6.54 15.88
C SER A 271 6.44 -5.19 15.52
N ILE A 272 7.16 -4.42 14.71
CA ILE A 272 6.73 -3.13 14.20
C ILE A 272 6.86 -3.14 12.68
N ALA A 273 5.86 -2.60 11.99
CA ALA A 273 5.99 -2.19 10.60
C ALA A 273 5.76 -0.69 10.51
N ILE A 274 6.60 -0.03 9.72
CA ILE A 274 6.48 1.38 9.38
C ILE A 274 6.38 1.46 7.87
N TRP A 275 5.30 2.04 7.34
CA TRP A 275 5.14 2.18 5.89
C TRP A 275 4.79 3.60 5.50
N ASP A 276 5.06 3.91 4.22
CA ASP A 276 4.65 5.14 3.56
C ASP A 276 3.34 4.88 2.78
N ASN A 277 2.21 5.36 3.30
CA ASN A 277 0.89 5.24 2.65
C ASN A 277 0.84 5.93 1.28
N ARG A 278 1.80 6.80 0.97
CA ARG A 278 1.88 7.43 -0.35
C ARG A 278 2.35 6.42 -1.39
N SER A 279 3.23 5.48 -1.03
CA SER A 279 3.90 4.55 -1.94
C SER A 279 3.40 3.12 -1.90
N VAL A 280 2.71 2.70 -0.84
CA VAL A 280 2.12 1.35 -0.75
C VAL A 280 0.63 1.38 -0.43
N VAL A 281 -0.08 0.39 -0.96
CA VAL A 281 -1.38 -0.03 -0.42
C VAL A 281 -1.19 -1.31 0.39
N HIS A 282 -2.01 -1.51 1.40
CA HIS A 282 -1.92 -2.67 2.28
C HIS A 282 -3.29 -3.28 2.55
N ARG A 283 -3.30 -4.54 2.98
CA ARG A 283 -4.51 -5.21 3.48
C ARG A 283 -4.17 -6.17 4.60
N ALA A 284 -5.04 -6.23 5.60
CA ALA A 284 -4.97 -7.27 6.62
C ALA A 284 -5.53 -8.57 6.03
N ILE A 285 -4.82 -9.69 6.18
CA ILE A 285 -5.32 -10.99 5.76
C ILE A 285 -6.42 -11.44 6.73
N PRO A 286 -7.67 -11.57 6.29
CA PRO A 286 -8.78 -11.93 7.16
C PRO A 286 -8.83 -13.44 7.46
N GLY A 287 -9.44 -13.80 8.59
CA GLY A 287 -9.90 -15.16 8.89
C GLY A 287 -8.86 -16.11 9.51
N GLY A 288 -9.37 -17.19 10.12
CA GLY A 288 -8.56 -18.33 10.60
C GLY A 288 -7.92 -18.18 11.98
N TYR A 289 -8.24 -17.15 12.76
CA TYR A 289 -7.70 -16.92 14.11
C TYR A 289 -8.70 -16.26 15.06
N ASP A 290 -8.47 -16.37 16.37
CA ASP A 290 -9.25 -15.63 17.38
C ASP A 290 -8.86 -14.14 17.35
N PRO A 291 -9.75 -13.22 17.01
CA PRO A 291 -9.42 -11.80 16.85
C PRO A 291 -9.06 -11.14 18.17
N ARG A 292 -9.55 -11.68 19.29
CA ARG A 292 -9.24 -11.19 20.65
C ARG A 292 -7.77 -11.42 21.01
N SER A 293 -7.08 -12.30 20.28
CA SER A 293 -5.65 -12.54 20.41
C SER A 293 -4.79 -11.61 19.54
N ARG A 294 -5.43 -10.73 18.75
CA ARG A 294 -4.77 -9.77 17.86
C ARG A 294 -4.95 -8.36 18.42
N GLU A 295 -3.87 -7.77 18.91
CA GLU A 295 -3.86 -6.43 19.48
C GLU A 295 -2.61 -5.66 19.04
N ALA A 296 -2.82 -4.43 18.59
CA ALA A 296 -1.76 -3.55 18.12
C ALA A 296 -2.05 -2.09 18.48
N THR A 297 -1.03 -1.24 18.35
CA THR A 297 -1.12 0.20 18.46
C THR A 297 -0.69 0.82 17.14
N ARG A 298 -1.46 1.82 16.68
CA ARG A 298 -1.18 2.53 15.43
C ARG A 298 -1.13 4.03 15.64
N THR A 299 -0.16 4.64 14.99
CA THR A 299 -0.04 6.08 14.83
C THR A 299 0.20 6.38 13.36
N ALA A 300 -0.24 7.54 12.91
CA ALA A 300 -0.06 7.97 11.54
C ALA A 300 0.32 9.45 11.52
N VAL A 301 1.03 9.88 10.49
CA VAL A 301 1.50 11.26 10.31
C VAL A 301 0.77 11.86 9.12
N PHE A 302 0.25 13.08 9.23
CA PHE A 302 -0.38 13.75 8.09
C PHE A 302 0.62 13.99 6.95
N GLY A 303 0.19 13.67 5.73
CA GLY A 303 0.91 13.97 4.50
C GLY A 303 0.42 15.25 3.83
N GLU A 304 1.07 15.56 2.71
CA GLU A 304 0.65 16.60 1.77
C GLU A 304 -0.63 16.22 1.01
N VAL A 305 -1.28 17.22 0.40
CA VAL A 305 -2.34 16.95 -0.59
C VAL A 305 -1.71 16.25 -1.80
N PRO A 306 -2.23 15.09 -2.25
CA PRO A 306 -1.72 14.39 -3.42
C PRO A 306 -1.69 15.28 -4.66
N PHE A 307 -0.61 15.18 -5.44
CA PHE A 307 -0.40 15.97 -6.65
C PHE A 307 0.25 15.12 -7.74
N TYR A 308 0.19 15.61 -8.98
CA TYR A 308 0.79 14.98 -10.15
C TYR A 308 1.56 16.04 -10.95
N GLU A 309 2.87 15.81 -11.14
CA GLU A 309 3.75 16.70 -11.92
C GLU A 309 4.25 16.06 -13.23
N GLY A 310 3.79 14.85 -13.55
CA GLY A 310 4.32 14.04 -14.65
C GLY A 310 5.64 13.34 -14.29
N PRO A 311 6.07 12.37 -15.13
CA PRO A 311 7.37 11.71 -14.95
C PRO A 311 8.52 12.71 -15.09
N SER A 312 9.60 12.48 -14.33
CA SER A 312 10.81 13.30 -14.42
C SER A 312 11.44 13.17 -15.81
N GLN A 313 11.92 14.28 -16.38
CA GLN A 313 12.66 14.28 -17.67
C GLN A 313 13.94 13.43 -17.64
N ASN A 314 14.40 13.02 -16.44
CA ASN A 314 15.60 12.20 -16.23
C ASN A 314 15.29 10.71 -15.96
N GLU A 315 14.03 10.27 -16.02
CA GLU A 315 13.71 8.85 -15.91
C GLU A 315 14.17 8.10 -17.17
N PRO A 316 14.94 7.00 -17.05
CA PRO A 316 15.36 6.22 -18.21
C PRO A 316 14.12 5.64 -18.90
N GLN A 317 13.84 6.09 -20.12
CA GLN A 317 12.84 5.45 -20.97
C GLN A 317 13.43 4.14 -21.49
N VAL A 318 12.91 3.03 -20.99
CA VAL A 318 13.21 1.70 -21.53
C VAL A 318 12.42 1.57 -22.83
N ASP A 319 13.06 1.09 -23.91
CA ASP A 319 12.36 0.71 -25.13
C ASP A 319 11.54 -0.56 -24.84
N GLU A 320 10.30 -0.35 -24.39
CA GLU A 320 9.42 -1.40 -23.85
C GLU A 320 8.65 -2.15 -24.96
N LYS A 321 8.75 -1.72 -26.22
CA LYS A 321 7.92 -2.27 -27.30
C LYS A 321 8.29 -3.72 -27.63
N GLU A 322 9.58 -4.02 -27.79
CA GLU A 322 10.06 -5.39 -28.05
C GLU A 322 9.75 -6.35 -26.88
N LYS A 323 9.91 -5.88 -25.62
CA LYS A 323 9.56 -6.66 -24.43
C LYS A 323 8.06 -6.97 -24.34
N GLN A 324 7.21 -6.04 -24.75
CA GLN A 324 5.76 -6.26 -24.74
C GLN A 324 5.32 -7.26 -25.81
N GLU A 325 5.91 -7.20 -27.01
CA GLU A 325 5.67 -8.18 -28.07
C GLU A 325 6.13 -9.59 -27.64
N GLU A 326 7.31 -9.72 -27.00
CA GLU A 326 7.78 -11.01 -26.44
C GLU A 326 6.85 -11.57 -25.36
N ILE A 327 6.35 -10.73 -24.44
CA ILE A 327 5.41 -11.15 -23.39
C ILE A 327 4.08 -11.59 -24.02
N PHE A 328 3.56 -10.81 -24.97
CA PHE A 328 2.29 -11.09 -25.63
C PHE A 328 2.36 -12.39 -26.46
N ASP A 329 3.43 -12.59 -27.21
CA ASP A 329 3.72 -13.83 -27.94
C ASP A 329 3.89 -15.01 -26.98
N GLY A 330 4.42 -14.78 -25.79
CA GLY A 330 4.51 -15.81 -24.73
C GLY A 330 3.15 -16.23 -24.17
N TYR A 331 2.18 -15.31 -24.06
CA TYR A 331 0.83 -15.60 -23.57
C TYR A 331 -0.08 -16.21 -24.64
N PHE A 332 0.01 -15.75 -25.88
CA PHE A 332 -0.95 -16.09 -26.94
C PHE A 332 -0.35 -16.94 -28.07
N GLY A 333 0.96 -17.22 -28.03
CA GLY A 333 1.69 -17.82 -29.13
C GLY A 333 2.06 -16.78 -30.19
N ARG A 334 3.25 -16.91 -30.77
CA ARG A 334 3.69 -16.06 -31.87
C ARG A 334 2.94 -16.43 -33.14
N TYR A 335 2.34 -15.44 -33.79
CA TYR A 335 1.74 -15.58 -35.10
C TYR A 335 2.82 -15.36 -36.18
N ASP A 336 3.28 -16.43 -36.84
CA ASP A 336 4.12 -16.32 -38.03
C ASP A 336 3.23 -16.49 -39.27
N GLU A 337 3.02 -15.39 -40.00
CA GLU A 337 2.38 -15.43 -41.31
C GLU A 337 3.35 -16.11 -42.28
N GLY A 338 3.13 -17.40 -42.56
CA GLY A 338 3.86 -18.11 -43.60
C GLY A 338 3.70 -17.40 -44.95
N LYS A 339 4.71 -17.49 -45.82
CA LYS A 339 4.77 -16.77 -47.13
C LYS A 339 3.58 -17.01 -48.06
N ASP A 340 2.71 -17.98 -47.77
CA ASP A 340 1.59 -18.39 -48.60
C ASP A 340 0.23 -18.40 -47.86
N GLY A 341 0.15 -17.79 -46.66
CA GLY A 341 -1.11 -17.69 -45.90
C GLY A 341 -1.58 -19.00 -45.23
N GLU A 342 -0.70 -20.00 -45.10
CA GLU A 342 -0.97 -21.19 -44.28
C GLU A 342 -0.77 -20.90 -42.80
N ILE A 343 -1.78 -21.24 -41.99
CA ILE A 343 -1.73 -21.22 -40.53
C ILE A 343 -0.94 -22.46 -40.10
N THR A 344 0.27 -22.29 -39.58
CA THR A 344 1.00 -23.36 -38.90
C THR A 344 0.68 -23.30 -37.41
N GLU A 345 0.53 -24.47 -36.76
CA GLU A 345 0.35 -24.53 -35.30
C GLU A 345 1.53 -23.81 -34.63
N GLY A 346 1.24 -22.68 -33.99
CA GLY A 346 2.20 -21.97 -33.15
C GLY A 346 2.80 -22.96 -32.16
N LEU A 347 4.13 -22.98 -32.11
CA LEU A 347 4.91 -23.81 -31.19
C LEU A 347 4.20 -23.90 -29.84
N ALA A 348 3.76 -25.10 -29.48
CA ALA A 348 3.19 -25.38 -28.17
C ALA A 348 4.08 -24.73 -27.09
N PRO A 349 3.49 -24.15 -26.02
CA PRO A 349 4.27 -23.57 -24.94
C PRO A 349 5.34 -24.58 -24.55
N LYS A 350 6.62 -24.19 -24.63
CA LYS A 350 7.74 -25.09 -24.32
C LYS A 350 7.39 -25.78 -23.01
N SER A 351 7.09 -27.08 -23.07
CA SER A 351 6.98 -27.89 -21.87
C SER A 351 8.25 -27.63 -21.08
N SER A 352 8.13 -27.25 -19.81
CA SER A 352 9.29 -27.22 -18.92
C SER A 352 9.95 -28.58 -19.05
N THR A 353 11.09 -28.65 -19.74
CA THR A 353 11.93 -29.83 -19.72
C THR A 353 12.26 -30.05 -18.27
N ALA A 354 11.74 -31.15 -17.70
CA ALA A 354 12.19 -31.65 -16.42
C ALA A 354 13.72 -31.61 -16.45
N ALA A 355 14.32 -30.88 -15.51
CA ALA A 355 15.74 -31.00 -15.27
C ALA A 355 16.01 -32.49 -15.02
N GLU A 356 16.77 -33.11 -15.92
CA GLU A 356 17.34 -34.43 -15.65
C GLU A 356 18.20 -34.28 -14.39
N VAL A 357 17.70 -34.85 -13.30
CA VAL A 357 18.46 -35.00 -12.07
C VAL A 357 19.52 -36.06 -12.35
N GLU A 358 20.76 -35.65 -12.60
CA GLU A 358 21.88 -36.57 -12.57
C GLU A 358 21.99 -37.16 -11.15
N PRO A 359 22.10 -38.49 -11.00
CA PRO A 359 22.26 -39.10 -9.69
C PRO A 359 23.65 -38.79 -9.15
N ILE A 360 23.70 -38.14 -7.98
CA ILE A 360 24.91 -37.99 -7.17
C ILE A 360 25.35 -39.40 -6.76
N VAL A 361 26.44 -39.89 -7.37
CA VAL A 361 27.14 -41.09 -6.91
C VAL A 361 27.90 -40.74 -5.65
N VAL A 362 27.45 -41.31 -4.53
CA VAL A 362 28.17 -41.29 -3.26
C VAL A 362 29.32 -42.29 -3.35
N ASN A 363 30.56 -41.79 -3.19
CA ASN A 363 31.70 -42.55 -2.69
C ASN A 363 32.52 -41.65 -1.76
#